data_AF-A0A533S4H0-F1
#
_entry.id   AF-A0A533S4H0-F1
#
_cell.length_a   1.000
_cell.length_b   1.000
_cell.length_c   1.000
_cell.angle_alpha   90.00
_cell.angle_beta   90.00
_cell.angle_gamma   90.00
#
_symmetry.space_group_name_H-M   'P 1'
#
loop_
_entity.id
_entity.type
_entity.pdbx_description
1 polymer ?
#
loop_
_entity_poly.entity_id
_entity_poly.type
_entity_poly.pdbx_seq_one_letter_code
_entity_poly.pdbx_strand_id
1 'polypeptide(L)'
;MLGMHAWQWAVVGVVALVSVGYMTLSMLRMFPPDSRGGGKLRPSTPLETGFIAAQPTSAQQVFDGWSYRVQGRYAGRVRVVVEGDRVSVAGPRIPFGLYVFWIWLQGLALALVPVGVVWALVAWNWRPLAVAGGCLLLSVVAMAIGAGIWPGFGETILAGEGHFTAIEVPLARISDVLVGSGWARDGMEVVIAPYKAGIDKLATTTVTFRAPDGEGHHVVYA
;
A
#
# COMPACT_ATOMS: atom_id res chain seq x y z
N MET A 1 -36.85 -22.31 -19.32
CA MET A 1 -35.38 -22.23 -19.50
C MET A 1 -34.84 -20.79 -19.43
N LEU A 2 -35.45 -19.81 -20.11
CA LEU A 2 -35.04 -18.38 -20.03
C LEU A 2 -34.98 -17.81 -18.60
N GLY A 3 -35.97 -18.12 -17.75
CA GLY A 3 -36.00 -17.61 -16.37
C GLY A 3 -34.85 -18.09 -15.47
N MET A 4 -34.37 -19.32 -15.67
CA MET A 4 -33.28 -19.89 -14.87
C MET A 4 -31.93 -19.27 -15.25
N HIS A 5 -31.67 -19.07 -16.54
CA HIS A 5 -30.46 -18.38 -17.00
C HIS A 5 -30.47 -16.90 -16.61
N ALA A 6 -31.62 -16.22 -16.72
CA ALA A 6 -31.74 -14.84 -16.28
C ALA A 6 -31.46 -14.68 -14.78
N TRP A 7 -31.97 -15.60 -13.95
CA TRP A 7 -31.70 -15.62 -12.52
C TRP A 7 -30.21 -15.86 -12.19
N GLN A 8 -29.57 -16.83 -12.85
CA GLN A 8 -28.13 -17.10 -12.68
C GLN A 8 -27.30 -15.84 -12.98
N TRP A 9 -27.57 -15.18 -14.10
CA TRP A 9 -26.87 -13.95 -14.48
C TRP A 9 -27.15 -12.80 -13.53
N ALA A 10 -28.38 -12.67 -13.02
CA ALA A 10 -28.71 -11.66 -12.03
C ALA A 10 -27.90 -11.86 -10.72
N VAL A 11 -27.83 -13.09 -10.21
CA VAL A 11 -27.06 -13.41 -9.00
C VAL A 11 -25.56 -13.13 -9.20
N VAL A 12 -24.98 -13.62 -10.30
CA VAL A 12 -23.56 -13.37 -10.62
C VAL A 12 -23.30 -11.88 -10.79
N GLY A 13 -24.19 -11.15 -11.47
CA GLY A 13 -24.09 -9.72 -11.70
C GLY A 13 -24.11 -8.91 -10.40
N VAL A 14 -25.00 -9.25 -9.46
CA VAL A 14 -25.05 -8.60 -8.14
C VAL A 14 -23.75 -8.84 -7.36
N VAL A 15 -23.26 -10.08 -7.33
CA VAL A 15 -22.01 -10.40 -6.64
C VAL A 15 -20.82 -9.68 -7.28
N ALA A 16 -20.75 -9.64 -8.61
CA ALA A 16 -19.74 -8.89 -9.33
C ALA A 16 -19.76 -7.40 -8.98
N LEU A 17 -20.95 -6.79 -8.99
CA LEU A 17 -21.11 -5.37 -8.66
C LEU A 17 -20.66 -5.07 -7.23
N VAL A 18 -21.06 -5.91 -6.26
CA VAL A 18 -20.67 -5.73 -4.85
C VAL A 18 -19.18 -5.95 -4.65
N SER A 19 -18.61 -7.04 -5.18
CA SER A 19 -17.19 -7.38 -4.97
C SER A 19 -16.25 -6.39 -5.67
N VAL A 20 -16.51 -6.07 -6.94
CA VAL A 20 -15.71 -5.10 -7.70
C VAL A 20 -15.93 -3.69 -7.12
N GLY A 21 -17.17 -3.30 -6.84
CA GLY A 21 -17.48 -1.99 -6.26
C GLY A 21 -16.79 -1.76 -4.91
N TYR A 22 -16.88 -2.73 -3.99
CA TYR A 22 -16.20 -2.64 -2.69
C TYR A 22 -14.68 -2.55 -2.85
N MET A 23 -14.09 -3.38 -3.72
CA MET A 23 -12.65 -3.36 -3.97
C MET A 23 -12.21 -2.04 -4.59
N THR A 24 -12.92 -1.55 -5.61
CA THR A 24 -12.67 -0.26 -6.25
C THR A 24 -12.75 0.87 -5.24
N LEU A 25 -13.77 0.93 -4.40
CA LEU A 25 -13.88 1.95 -3.34
C LEU A 25 -12.72 1.87 -2.34
N SER A 26 -12.29 0.66 -1.99
CA SER A 26 -11.13 0.46 -1.10
C SER A 26 -9.84 0.97 -1.75
N MET A 27 -9.59 0.65 -3.02
CA MET A 27 -8.41 1.10 -3.76
C MET A 27 -8.42 2.62 -3.99
N LEU A 28 -9.57 3.22 -4.28
CA LEU A 28 -9.68 4.68 -4.45
C LEU A 28 -9.32 5.43 -3.16
N ARG A 29 -9.63 4.88 -1.98
CA ARG A 29 -9.23 5.47 -0.69
C ARG A 29 -7.72 5.46 -0.49
N MET A 30 -7.00 4.48 -1.07
CA MET A 30 -5.54 4.40 -1.01
C MET A 30 -4.84 5.48 -1.84
N PHE A 31 -5.56 6.15 -2.74
CA PHE A 31 -5.05 7.22 -3.60
C PHE A 31 -5.80 8.53 -3.33
N PRO A 32 -5.71 9.07 -2.10
CA PRO A 32 -6.46 10.27 -1.74
C PRO A 32 -6.02 11.47 -2.60
N PRO A 33 -6.97 12.33 -3.01
CA PRO A 33 -6.68 13.48 -3.88
C PRO A 33 -5.82 14.53 -3.19
N ASP A 34 -5.27 15.43 -4.02
CA ASP A 34 -4.20 16.39 -3.70
C ASP A 34 -4.28 17.07 -2.31
N SER A 35 -3.22 16.90 -1.52
CA SER A 35 -2.77 17.90 -0.56
C SER A 35 -2.28 19.14 -1.31
N ARG A 36 -2.89 20.30 -1.04
CA ARG A 36 -2.36 21.59 -1.48
C ARG A 36 -0.98 21.83 -0.84
N GLY A 37 0.08 21.35 -1.48
CA GLY A 37 1.51 21.68 -1.27
C GLY A 37 2.05 21.54 0.15
N GLY A 38 3.14 20.78 0.33
CA GLY A 38 3.84 20.80 1.62
C GLY A 38 5.01 19.84 1.76
N GLY A 39 5.02 18.74 1.00
CA GLY A 39 6.16 17.84 0.93
C GLY A 39 7.14 18.30 -0.14
N LYS A 40 8.43 18.42 0.18
CA LYS A 40 9.49 18.70 -0.78
C LYS A 40 10.28 17.43 -1.04
N LEU A 41 10.33 17.00 -2.31
CA LEU A 41 11.23 15.94 -2.74
C LEU A 41 12.66 16.47 -2.84
N ARG A 42 13.61 15.73 -2.28
CA ARG A 42 15.03 16.02 -2.40
C ARG A 42 15.86 14.73 -2.28
N PRO A 43 17.14 14.75 -2.69
CA PRO A 43 18.07 13.70 -2.31
C PRO A 43 18.14 13.57 -0.78
N SER A 44 18.21 12.34 -0.31
CA SER A 44 18.39 12.03 1.11
C SER A 44 19.79 12.38 1.59
N THR A 45 19.91 12.75 2.85
CA THR A 45 21.19 12.95 3.52
C THR A 45 21.83 11.61 3.89
N PRO A 46 23.14 11.56 4.17
CA PRO A 46 23.80 10.36 4.70
C PRO A 46 23.12 9.77 5.94
N LEU A 47 22.56 10.62 6.82
CA LEU A 47 21.82 10.19 8.01
C LEU A 47 20.52 9.48 7.62
N GLU A 48 19.80 10.01 6.64
CA GLU A 48 18.51 9.52 6.15
C GLU A 48 18.62 8.23 5.32
N THR A 49 19.74 8.00 4.62
CA THR A 49 19.92 6.73 3.90
C THR A 49 20.25 5.59 4.85
N GLY A 50 20.95 5.91 5.95
CA GLY A 50 21.46 4.93 6.90
C GLY A 50 22.41 3.90 6.30
N PHE A 51 22.94 4.16 5.10
CA PHE A 51 23.99 3.36 4.47
C PHE A 51 25.38 3.92 4.76
N ILE A 52 25.44 5.21 5.02
CA ILE A 52 26.66 5.91 5.40
C ILE A 52 26.62 6.08 6.92
N ALA A 53 27.74 5.85 7.60
CA ALA A 53 27.87 5.92 9.06
C ALA A 53 27.79 7.37 9.59
N ALA A 54 26.68 8.06 9.30
CA ALA A 54 26.35 9.35 9.85
C ALA A 54 25.62 9.18 11.19
N GLN A 55 26.04 9.95 12.19
CA GLN A 55 25.44 9.94 13.53
C GLN A 55 24.46 11.11 13.66
N PRO A 56 23.32 10.93 14.36
CA PRO A 56 22.41 12.02 14.64
C PRO A 56 23.06 13.04 15.57
N THR A 57 22.73 14.32 15.37
CA THR A 57 23.05 15.38 16.33
C THR A 57 22.07 15.38 17.50
N SER A 58 22.34 16.16 18.56
CA SER A 58 21.43 16.29 19.71
C SER A 58 20.07 16.90 19.36
N ALA A 59 19.95 17.56 18.20
CA ALA A 59 18.70 18.15 17.71
C ALA A 59 17.88 17.19 16.84
N GLN A 60 18.41 16.01 16.50
CA GLN A 60 17.82 15.07 15.56
C GLN A 60 17.35 13.80 16.26
N GLN A 61 16.11 13.40 15.97
CA GLN A 61 15.58 12.09 16.35
C GLN A 61 15.44 11.24 15.10
N VAL A 62 16.01 10.04 15.13
CA VAL A 62 16.05 9.13 13.98
C VAL A 62 15.31 7.86 14.32
N PHE A 63 14.38 7.48 13.44
CA PHE A 63 13.59 6.27 13.55
C PHE A 63 13.78 5.43 12.29
N ASP A 64 14.06 4.14 12.45
CA ASP A 64 14.06 3.18 11.35
C ASP A 64 12.72 2.44 11.34
N GLY A 65 12.15 2.28 10.15
CA GLY A 65 10.93 1.54 9.91
C GLY A 65 11.07 0.64 8.69
N TRP A 66 10.17 -0.34 8.59
CA TRP A 66 10.03 -1.17 7.40
C TRP A 66 8.69 -0.85 6.76
N SER A 67 8.72 -0.36 5.52
CA SER A 67 7.49 -0.11 4.79
C SER A 67 6.95 -1.43 4.24
N TYR A 68 5.90 -1.95 4.87
CA TYR A 68 5.06 -2.97 4.24
C TYR A 68 3.94 -2.25 3.52
N ARG A 69 4.10 -2.06 2.20
CA ARG A 69 3.07 -1.50 1.29
C ARG A 69 2.27 -0.37 1.96
N VAL A 70 2.88 0.81 2.06
CA VAL A 70 2.21 2.02 2.56
C VAL A 70 1.79 2.89 1.39
N GLN A 71 0.80 3.77 1.60
CA GLN A 71 0.37 4.73 0.57
C GLN A 71 1.52 5.64 0.10
N GLY A 72 2.53 5.86 0.94
CA GLY A 72 3.76 6.58 0.58
C GLY A 72 4.63 5.90 -0.49
N ARG A 73 4.28 4.69 -0.94
CA ARG A 73 4.94 3.90 -2.00
C ARG A 73 6.37 3.48 -1.69
N TYR A 74 6.73 3.45 -0.42
CA TYR A 74 8.01 2.89 -0.02
C TYR A 74 8.01 1.37 -0.19
N ALA A 75 9.15 0.87 -0.64
CA ALA A 75 9.40 -0.55 -0.89
C ALA A 75 10.74 -0.94 -0.26
N GLY A 76 10.81 -0.91 1.07
CA GLY A 76 11.98 -1.36 1.81
C GLY A 76 12.08 -0.70 3.18
N ARG A 77 13.31 -0.60 3.68
CA ARG A 77 13.58 0.21 4.85
C ARG A 77 13.27 1.68 4.58
N VAL A 78 12.57 2.30 5.52
CA VAL A 78 12.37 3.74 5.58
C VAL A 78 13.06 4.29 6.81
N ARG A 79 13.56 5.51 6.71
CA ARG A 79 14.10 6.25 7.83
C ARG A 79 13.40 7.57 7.97
N VAL A 80 12.93 7.83 9.18
CA VAL A 80 12.27 9.07 9.56
C VAL A 80 13.24 9.88 10.42
N VAL A 81 13.49 11.12 10.04
CA VAL A 81 14.30 12.06 10.82
C VAL A 81 13.43 13.23 11.21
N VAL A 82 13.37 13.52 12.51
CA VAL A 82 12.70 14.69 13.06
C VAL A 82 13.76 15.67 13.53
N GLU A 83 13.72 16.89 13.00
CA GLU A 83 14.66 17.96 13.33
C GLU A 83 13.90 19.29 13.42
N GLY A 84 13.81 19.85 14.63
CA GLY A 84 13.08 21.10 14.88
C GLY A 84 11.62 21.01 14.44
N ASP A 85 11.24 21.81 13.44
CA ASP A 85 9.89 21.88 12.87
C ASP A 85 9.73 21.06 11.59
N ARG A 86 10.67 20.14 11.30
CA ARG A 86 10.67 19.34 10.07
C ARG A 86 10.73 17.85 10.36
N VAL A 87 10.09 17.09 9.49
CA VAL A 87 10.15 15.64 9.42
C VAL A 87 10.55 15.25 8.02
N SER A 88 11.61 14.46 7.88
CA SER A 88 11.98 13.84 6.61
C SER A 88 11.75 12.34 6.64
N VAL A 89 11.27 11.80 5.52
CA VAL A 89 11.10 10.35 5.33
C VAL A 89 11.86 9.95 4.08
N ALA A 90 12.86 9.09 4.23
CA ALA A 90 13.69 8.59 3.14
C ALA A 90 13.56 7.07 3.00
N GLY A 91 13.61 6.60 1.76
CA GLY A 91 13.57 5.19 1.44
C GLY A 91 13.34 4.95 -0.06
N PRO A 92 13.47 3.71 -0.53
CA PRO A 92 13.23 3.37 -1.92
C PRO A 92 11.73 3.53 -2.24
N ARG A 93 11.39 4.30 -3.27
CA ARG A 93 10.00 4.58 -3.67
C ARG A 93 9.67 3.96 -5.02
N ILE A 94 8.55 3.25 -5.09
CA ILE A 94 8.03 2.73 -6.35
C ILE A 94 7.40 3.86 -7.17
N PRO A 95 7.66 3.92 -8.48
CA PRO A 95 7.00 4.86 -9.38
C PRO A 95 5.48 4.80 -9.25
N PHE A 96 4.83 5.96 -9.19
CA PHE A 96 3.39 6.06 -8.92
C PHE A 96 2.55 5.18 -9.85
N GLY A 97 2.75 5.29 -11.17
CA GLY A 97 2.00 4.53 -12.15
C GLY A 97 2.14 3.01 -11.99
N LEU A 98 3.34 2.53 -11.64
CA LEU A 98 3.58 1.11 -11.38
C LEU A 98 2.87 0.65 -10.11
N TYR A 99 2.93 1.44 -9.05
CA TYR A 99 2.25 1.13 -7.78
C TYR A 99 0.71 1.09 -7.95
N VAL A 100 0.14 2.06 -8.66
CA VAL A 100 -1.28 2.09 -9.01
C VAL A 100 -1.66 0.84 -9.79
N PHE A 101 -1.01 0.60 -10.93
CA PHE A 101 -1.27 -0.58 -11.76
C PHE A 101 -1.22 -1.87 -10.94
N TRP A 102 -0.21 -2.00 -10.08
CA TRP A 102 0.01 -3.18 -9.27
C TRP A 102 -1.13 -3.44 -8.26
N ILE A 103 -1.55 -2.40 -7.54
CA ILE A 103 -2.67 -2.51 -6.58
C ILE A 103 -3.96 -2.87 -7.31
N TRP A 104 -4.23 -2.24 -8.45
CA TRP A 104 -5.42 -2.52 -9.24
C TRP A 104 -5.43 -3.95 -9.79
N LEU A 105 -4.31 -4.43 -10.32
CA LEU A 105 -4.19 -5.80 -10.80
C LEU A 105 -4.50 -6.80 -9.69
N GLN A 106 -3.88 -6.64 -8.52
CA GLN A 106 -4.08 -7.54 -7.40
C GLN A 106 -5.52 -7.46 -6.85
N GLY A 107 -6.01 -6.24 -6.60
CA GLY A 107 -7.32 -6.01 -6.01
C GLY A 107 -8.44 -6.54 -6.91
N LEU A 108 -8.42 -6.21 -8.20
CA LEU A 108 -9.41 -6.70 -9.16
C LEU A 108 -9.36 -8.23 -9.32
N ALA A 109 -8.17 -8.83 -9.36
CA ALA A 109 -8.04 -10.27 -9.39
C ALA A 109 -8.70 -10.91 -8.14
N LEU A 110 -8.45 -10.37 -6.95
CA LEU A 110 -9.08 -10.84 -5.73
C LEU A 110 -10.61 -10.65 -5.73
N ALA A 111 -11.10 -9.52 -6.25
CA ALA A 111 -12.53 -9.20 -6.32
C ALA A 111 -13.31 -10.16 -7.24
N LEU A 112 -12.66 -10.75 -8.25
CA LEU A 112 -13.28 -11.71 -9.17
C LEU A 112 -13.37 -13.13 -8.60
N VAL A 113 -12.66 -13.45 -7.51
CA VAL A 113 -12.72 -14.77 -6.87
C VAL A 113 -14.14 -15.12 -6.40
N PRO A 114 -14.83 -14.31 -5.56
CA PRO A 114 -16.21 -14.63 -5.15
C PRO A 114 -17.17 -14.70 -6.34
N VAL A 115 -16.95 -13.90 -7.39
CA VAL A 115 -17.77 -13.92 -8.61
C VAL A 115 -17.64 -15.27 -9.31
N GLY A 116 -16.42 -15.75 -9.53
CA GLY A 116 -16.18 -17.04 -10.17
C GLY A 116 -16.71 -18.22 -9.35
N VAL A 117 -16.59 -18.17 -8.02
CA VAL A 117 -17.16 -19.18 -7.11
C VAL A 117 -18.68 -19.21 -7.23
N VAL A 118 -19.36 -18.05 -7.11
CA VAL A 118 -20.82 -17.99 -7.22
C VAL A 118 -21.29 -18.42 -8.60
N TRP A 119 -20.58 -18.02 -9.66
CA TRP A 119 -20.89 -18.45 -11.02
C TRP A 119 -20.80 -19.98 -11.16
N ALA A 120 -19.74 -20.59 -10.62
CA ALA A 120 -19.58 -22.04 -10.65
C ALA A 120 -20.74 -22.76 -9.95
N LEU A 121 -21.17 -22.24 -8.80
CA LEU A 121 -22.26 -22.81 -8.01
C LEU A 121 -23.61 -22.70 -8.72
N VAL A 122 -23.99 -21.49 -9.17
CA VAL A 122 -25.31 -21.27 -9.77
C VAL A 122 -25.45 -21.92 -11.14
N ALA A 123 -24.35 -22.00 -11.91
CA ALA A 123 -24.32 -22.63 -13.23
C ALA A 123 -24.02 -24.13 -13.16
N TRP A 124 -23.71 -24.67 -11.97
CA TRP A 124 -23.26 -26.04 -11.76
C TRP A 124 -22.13 -26.45 -12.74
N ASN A 125 -21.14 -25.57 -12.88
CA ASN A 125 -20.06 -25.69 -13.83
C ASN A 125 -18.74 -25.44 -13.12
N TRP A 126 -17.75 -26.33 -13.28
CA TRP A 126 -16.46 -26.19 -12.61
C TRP A 126 -15.54 -25.17 -13.30
N ARG A 127 -15.78 -24.81 -14.57
CA ARG A 127 -14.87 -23.92 -15.32
C ARG A 127 -14.69 -22.53 -14.66
N PRO A 128 -15.75 -21.86 -14.15
CA PRO A 128 -15.59 -20.61 -13.40
C PRO A 128 -14.77 -20.77 -12.10
N LEU A 129 -14.76 -21.97 -11.50
CA LEU A 129 -13.91 -22.25 -10.34
C LEU A 129 -12.42 -22.27 -10.72
N ALA A 130 -12.08 -22.79 -11.89
CA ALA A 130 -10.70 -22.72 -12.41
C ALA A 130 -10.28 -21.27 -12.67
N VAL A 131 -11.19 -20.44 -13.21
CA VAL A 131 -10.96 -18.99 -13.37
C VAL A 131 -10.76 -18.31 -12.01
N ALA A 132 -11.62 -18.60 -11.03
CA ALA A 132 -11.49 -18.06 -9.67
C ALA A 132 -10.15 -18.47 -9.02
N GLY A 133 -9.72 -19.73 -9.22
CA GLY A 133 -8.41 -20.22 -8.77
C GLY A 133 -7.25 -19.46 -9.41
N GLY A 134 -7.32 -19.21 -10.73
CA GLY A 134 -6.33 -18.40 -11.44
C GLY A 134 -6.26 -16.96 -10.95
N CYS A 135 -7.42 -16.32 -10.73
CA CYS A 135 -7.52 -14.98 -10.15
C CYS A 135 -6.93 -14.91 -8.73
N LEU A 136 -7.24 -15.90 -7.89
CA LEU A 136 -6.68 -16.00 -6.54
C LEU A 136 -5.16 -16.14 -6.59
N LEU A 137 -4.65 -17.04 -7.44
CA LEU A 137 -3.21 -17.25 -7.62
C LEU A 137 -2.52 -15.96 -8.07
N LEU A 138 -3.08 -15.27 -9.07
CA LEU A 138 -2.55 -13.99 -9.55
C LEU A 138 -2.49 -12.95 -8.42
N SER A 139 -3.56 -12.83 -7.63
CA SER A 139 -3.59 -11.92 -6.49
C SER A 139 -2.52 -12.28 -5.44
N VAL A 140 -2.39 -13.55 -5.08
CA VAL A 140 -1.41 -14.01 -4.08
C VAL A 140 0.02 -13.80 -4.55
N VAL A 141 0.32 -14.10 -5.82
CA VAL A 141 1.65 -13.87 -6.41
C VAL A 141 1.97 -12.38 -6.45
N ALA A 142 1.03 -11.54 -6.93
CA ALA A 142 1.21 -10.09 -6.94
C ALA A 142 1.45 -9.54 -5.52
N MET A 143 0.72 -10.07 -4.53
CA MET A 143 0.91 -9.75 -3.12
C MET A 143 2.31 -10.11 -2.64
N ALA A 144 2.73 -11.35 -2.83
CA ALA A 144 4.02 -11.88 -2.38
C ALA A 144 5.21 -11.13 -2.98
N ILE A 145 5.15 -10.79 -4.28
CA ILE A 145 6.18 -9.97 -4.92
C ILE A 145 6.24 -8.59 -4.27
N GLY A 146 5.10 -7.91 -4.11
CA GLY A 146 5.10 -6.56 -3.55
C GLY A 146 5.45 -6.48 -2.05
N ALA A 147 5.20 -7.54 -1.27
CA ALA A 147 5.52 -7.58 0.16
C ALA A 147 6.90 -8.18 0.47
N GLY A 148 7.38 -9.13 -0.36
CA GLY A 148 8.61 -9.88 -0.10
C GLY A 148 9.78 -9.48 -1.02
N ILE A 149 9.53 -9.23 -2.30
CA ILE A 149 10.58 -8.95 -3.28
C ILE A 149 10.86 -7.46 -3.37
N TRP A 150 9.81 -6.64 -3.37
CA TRP A 150 9.96 -5.21 -3.57
C TRP A 150 10.88 -4.52 -2.56
N PRO A 151 10.83 -4.86 -1.25
CA PRO A 151 11.80 -4.38 -0.26
C PRO A 151 13.27 -4.53 -0.67
N GLY A 152 13.70 -5.73 -1.06
CA GLY A 152 15.09 -5.99 -1.43
C GLY A 152 15.47 -5.40 -2.80
N PHE A 153 14.54 -5.42 -3.76
CA PHE A 153 14.77 -4.80 -5.08
C PHE A 153 14.83 -3.27 -4.98
N GLY A 154 14.01 -2.66 -4.12
CA GLY A 154 13.99 -1.23 -3.90
C GLY A 154 15.32 -0.73 -3.35
N GLU A 155 15.88 -1.41 -2.35
CA GLU A 155 17.17 -1.05 -1.76
C GLU A 155 18.35 -1.21 -2.73
N THR A 156 18.28 -2.14 -3.68
CA THR A 156 19.39 -2.44 -4.60
C THR A 156 19.31 -1.69 -5.93
N ILE A 157 18.11 -1.41 -6.44
CA ILE A 157 17.91 -0.83 -7.77
C ILE A 157 17.48 0.64 -7.69
N LEU A 158 16.79 1.05 -6.62
CA LEU A 158 16.25 2.41 -6.48
C LEU A 158 17.10 3.33 -5.60
N ALA A 159 18.15 2.80 -4.95
CA ALA A 159 19.19 3.59 -4.32
C ALA A 159 20.15 4.14 -5.40
N GLY A 160 19.84 5.30 -5.99
CA GLY A 160 20.76 5.94 -6.94
C GLY A 160 21.99 6.48 -6.21
N GLU A 161 23.21 6.18 -6.68
CA GLU A 161 24.49 6.68 -6.12
C GLU A 161 24.61 6.59 -4.57
N GLY A 162 23.91 5.64 -3.93
CA GLY A 162 23.88 5.50 -2.45
C GLY A 162 22.90 6.44 -1.72
N HIS A 163 22.09 7.20 -2.46
CA HIS A 163 21.05 8.09 -1.96
C HIS A 163 19.65 7.62 -2.38
N PHE A 164 18.69 7.73 -1.45
CA PHE A 164 17.26 7.62 -1.73
C PHE A 164 16.64 8.98 -2.00
N THR A 165 15.41 8.96 -2.53
CA THR A 165 14.54 10.14 -2.48
C THR A 165 14.01 10.32 -1.06
N ALA A 166 14.22 11.50 -0.50
CA ALA A 166 13.63 11.95 0.76
C ALA A 166 12.46 12.89 0.51
N ILE A 167 11.43 12.77 1.34
CA ILE A 167 10.31 13.70 1.42
C ILE A 167 10.52 14.51 2.69
N GLU A 168 10.68 15.82 2.57
CA GLU A 168 10.73 16.73 3.72
C GLU A 168 9.37 17.41 3.90
N VAL A 169 8.82 17.33 5.11
CA VAL A 169 7.49 17.82 5.46
C VAL A 169 7.59 18.69 6.73
N PRO A 170 7.01 19.90 6.75
CA PRO A 170 6.88 20.67 7.98
C PRO A 170 6.00 19.94 8.99
N LEU A 171 6.39 19.92 10.26
CA LEU A 171 5.65 19.24 11.33
C LEU A 171 4.19 19.73 11.43
N ALA A 172 3.92 21.00 11.12
CA ALA A 172 2.58 21.58 11.05
C ALA A 172 1.67 20.96 9.96
N ARG A 173 2.22 20.17 9.05
CA ARG A 173 1.48 19.44 8.00
C ARG A 173 1.23 17.97 8.36
N ILE A 174 1.77 17.49 9.47
CA ILE A 174 1.49 16.16 9.99
C ILE A 174 0.17 16.20 10.75
N SER A 175 -0.71 15.25 10.45
CA SER A 175 -2.06 15.18 11.02
C SER A 175 -2.48 13.73 11.28
N ASP A 176 -3.61 13.56 11.98
CA ASP A 176 -4.24 12.27 12.27
C ASP A 176 -3.27 11.23 12.85
N VAL A 177 -2.41 11.67 13.77
CA VAL A 177 -1.44 10.80 14.45
C VAL A 177 -2.17 9.82 15.36
N LEU A 178 -2.01 8.53 15.11
CA LEU A 178 -2.51 7.45 15.96
C LEU A 178 -1.37 6.51 16.34
N VAL A 179 -1.54 5.82 17.46
CA VAL A 179 -0.67 4.71 17.87
C VAL A 179 -1.50 3.42 17.79
N GLY A 180 -0.94 2.35 17.25
CA GLY A 180 -1.64 1.06 17.15
C GLY A 180 -2.04 0.69 15.71
N SER A 181 -3.29 0.25 15.55
CA SER A 181 -3.86 -0.24 14.28
C SER A 181 -4.12 0.83 13.22
N GLY A 182 -3.46 1.99 13.31
CA GLY A 182 -3.62 3.08 12.36
C GLY A 182 -3.18 2.71 10.94
N TRP A 183 -2.28 1.73 10.79
CA TRP A 183 -1.74 1.28 9.50
C TRP A 183 -2.82 0.76 8.52
N ALA A 184 -3.94 0.23 9.04
CA ALA A 184 -4.99 -0.38 8.24
C ALA A 184 -5.93 0.63 7.55
N ARG A 185 -5.69 1.94 7.75
CA ARG A 185 -6.52 3.02 7.18
C ARG A 185 -6.62 2.92 5.66
N ASP A 186 -7.74 3.47 5.16
CA ASP A 186 -7.98 3.71 3.74
C ASP A 186 -7.88 2.47 2.84
N GLY A 187 -8.25 1.29 3.37
CA GLY A 187 -8.36 0.07 2.59
C GLY A 187 -7.05 -0.71 2.42
N MET A 188 -5.96 -0.31 3.09
CA MET A 188 -4.68 -1.02 3.00
C MET A 188 -4.79 -2.48 3.42
N GLU A 189 -5.56 -2.75 4.47
CA GLU A 189 -5.79 -4.10 4.99
C GLU A 189 -6.39 -5.07 3.97
N VAL A 190 -7.12 -4.58 2.96
CA VAL A 190 -7.70 -5.44 1.90
C VAL A 190 -6.61 -5.98 0.98
N VAL A 191 -5.58 -5.17 0.71
CA VAL A 191 -4.50 -5.49 -0.23
C VAL A 191 -3.40 -6.34 0.42
N ILE A 192 -3.33 -6.37 1.75
CA ILE A 192 -2.37 -7.18 2.50
C ILE A 192 -3.07 -8.05 3.56
N ALA A 193 -4.32 -8.45 3.29
CA ALA A 193 -5.15 -9.20 4.23
C ALA A 193 -4.47 -10.42 4.87
N PRO A 194 -3.70 -11.25 4.14
CA PRO A 194 -2.96 -12.37 4.73
C PRO A 194 -1.90 -11.97 5.77
N TYR A 195 -1.35 -10.75 5.68
CA TYR A 195 -0.35 -10.24 6.62
C TYR A 195 -0.98 -9.48 7.79
N LYS A 196 -2.29 -9.17 7.73
CA LYS A 196 -2.98 -8.34 8.73
C LYS A 196 -2.73 -8.80 10.17
N ALA A 197 -2.93 -10.10 10.44
CA ALA A 197 -2.75 -10.63 11.80
C ALA A 197 -1.31 -10.46 12.32
N GLY A 198 -0.32 -10.64 11.45
CA GLY A 198 1.09 -10.42 11.79
C GLY A 198 1.41 -8.95 12.03
N ILE A 199 0.90 -8.08 11.15
CA ILE A 199 1.10 -6.62 11.26
C ILE A 199 0.40 -6.09 12.51
N ASP A 200 -0.84 -6.49 12.80
CA ASP A 200 -1.58 -6.05 13.99
C ASP A 200 -0.85 -6.42 15.29
N LYS A 201 -0.17 -7.58 15.33
CA LYS A 201 0.65 -8.00 16.47
C LYS A 201 1.87 -7.08 16.67
N LEU A 202 2.48 -6.63 15.58
CA LEU A 202 3.65 -5.74 15.61
C LEU A 202 3.25 -4.27 15.80
N ALA A 203 2.06 -3.90 15.33
CA ALA A 203 1.63 -2.51 15.24
C ALA A 203 1.13 -1.92 16.55
N THR A 204 1.16 -2.64 17.67
CA THR A 204 0.69 -2.16 18.98
C THR A 204 1.37 -0.86 19.43
N THR A 205 2.59 -0.62 18.97
CA THR A 205 3.36 0.62 19.22
C THR A 205 3.66 1.42 17.94
N THR A 206 3.05 1.05 16.80
CA THR A 206 3.27 1.74 15.54
C THR A 206 2.63 3.12 15.56
N VAL A 207 3.40 4.15 15.19
CA VAL A 207 2.89 5.51 15.00
C VAL A 207 2.48 5.68 13.56
N THR A 208 1.19 5.92 13.34
CA THR A 208 0.64 6.20 12.02
C THR A 208 0.23 7.65 11.93
N PHE A 209 0.59 8.35 10.86
CA PHE A 209 0.19 9.74 10.63
C PHE A 209 -0.08 10.01 9.16
N ARG A 210 -0.74 11.12 8.86
CA ARG A 210 -0.93 11.60 7.49
C ARG A 210 -0.01 12.77 7.19
N ALA A 211 0.58 12.76 6.01
CA ALA A 211 1.42 13.83 5.51
C ALA A 211 1.47 13.84 3.97
N PRO A 212 1.89 14.95 3.35
CA PRO A 212 2.12 15.03 1.91
C PRO A 212 3.24 14.09 1.43
N ASP A 213 3.03 13.41 0.29
CA ASP A 213 3.99 12.46 -0.29
C ASP A 213 5.02 13.09 -1.24
N GLY A 214 5.00 14.42 -1.36
CA GLY A 214 5.86 15.18 -2.26
C GLY A 214 5.44 15.16 -3.74
N GLU A 215 4.44 14.36 -4.13
CA GLU A 215 3.86 14.31 -5.48
C GLU A 215 2.41 14.81 -5.51
N GLY A 216 2.02 15.57 -4.49
CA GLY A 216 0.68 16.14 -4.35
C GLY A 216 -0.25 15.33 -3.45
N HIS A 217 0.01 14.07 -3.13
CA HIS A 217 -0.96 13.24 -2.40
C HIS A 217 -0.82 13.36 -0.88
N HIS A 218 -1.94 13.25 -0.14
CA HIS A 218 -1.94 13.22 1.32
C HIS A 218 -2.04 11.79 1.84
N VAL A 219 -0.90 11.15 2.08
CA VAL A 219 -0.81 9.71 2.29
C VAL A 219 -0.66 9.34 3.76
N VAL A 220 -1.00 8.09 4.08
CA VAL A 220 -0.74 7.49 5.39
C VAL A 220 0.68 6.91 5.44
N TYR A 221 1.41 7.32 6.48
CA TYR A 221 2.68 6.75 6.94
C TYR A 221 2.41 5.93 8.19
N ALA A 222 3.05 4.77 8.32
CA ALA A 222 2.94 3.85 9.45
C ALA A 222 4.28 3.13 9.64
#